data_AF-A0A5N7DHU5-F1
#
_entry.id   AF-A0A5N7DHU5-F1
#
_cell.length_a   1.000
_cell.length_b   1.000
_cell.length_c   1.000
_cell.angle_alpha   90.00
_cell.angle_beta   90.00
_cell.angle_gamma   90.00
#
_symmetry.space_group_name_H-M   'P 1'
#
loop_
_entity.id
_entity.type
_entity.pdbx_description
1 polymer ?
#
loop_
_entity_poly.entity_id
_entity_poly.type
_entity_poly.pdbx_seq_one_letter_code
_entity_poly.pdbx_strand_id
1 'polypeptide(L)'
;MRIITPHRLDGHKDLAQLGDAVLRLILVKDGYQAHATRGQINDTHSGKASNAFLARIGFQKGFDRYLYVNPSQGGTVSDKVMATTVEAILGAVYIDSGENIQAVRSVVAELGLAWPA
;
A
#
# COMPACT_ATOMS: atom_id res chain seq x y z
N MET A 1 -4.84 26.39 20.36
CA MET A 1 -6.07 25.88 19.71
C MET A 1 -5.65 24.96 18.57
N ARG A 2 -5.67 23.63 18.77
CA ARG A 2 -5.40 22.68 17.68
C ARG A 2 -6.68 22.64 16.85
N ILE A 3 -6.64 23.16 15.62
CA ILE A 3 -7.75 22.94 14.68
C ILE A 3 -7.79 21.44 14.46
N ILE A 4 -8.84 20.80 14.98
CA ILE A 4 -9.16 19.42 14.67
C ILE A 4 -9.73 19.48 13.26
N THR A 5 -8.85 19.39 12.26
CA THR A 5 -9.25 19.23 10.87
C THR A 5 -10.17 18.01 10.83
N PRO A 6 -11.35 18.08 10.19
CA PRO A 6 -12.32 16.99 10.22
C PRO A 6 -11.63 15.67 9.88
N HIS A 7 -11.92 14.66 10.70
CA HIS A 7 -11.55 13.27 10.43
C HIS A 7 -11.81 12.97 8.96
N ARG A 8 -10.77 12.56 8.25
CA ARG A 8 -10.79 12.14 6.85
C ARG A 8 -12.06 11.31 6.60
N LEU A 9 -13.01 11.87 5.86
CA LEU A 9 -14.38 11.34 5.75
C LEU A 9 -14.43 9.98 5.01
N ASP A 10 -13.37 9.68 4.27
CA ASP A 10 -13.27 8.53 3.38
C ASP A 10 -12.52 7.33 4.00
N GLY A 11 -12.31 7.35 5.32
CA GLY A 11 -11.64 6.27 6.04
C GLY A 11 -10.13 6.22 5.75
N HIS A 12 -9.62 5.04 5.38
CA HIS A 12 -8.19 4.81 5.18
C HIS A 12 -7.64 5.30 3.82
N LYS A 13 -8.48 5.88 2.95
CA LYS A 13 -8.10 6.24 1.58
C LYS A 13 -6.97 7.27 1.47
N ASP A 14 -6.90 8.24 2.39
CA ASP A 14 -5.82 9.24 2.35
C ASP A 14 -4.45 8.61 2.67
N LEU A 15 -4.42 7.63 3.58
CA LEU A 15 -3.22 6.84 3.85
C LEU A 15 -2.92 5.93 2.66
N ALA A 16 -3.94 5.38 2.00
CA ALA A 16 -3.76 4.58 0.79
C ALA A 16 -3.09 5.38 -0.33
N GLN A 17 -3.56 6.60 -0.60
CA GLN A 17 -2.96 7.47 -1.60
C GLN A 17 -1.49 7.77 -1.30
N LEU A 18 -1.15 8.02 -0.02
CA LEU A 18 0.24 8.21 0.39
C LEU A 18 1.07 6.92 0.21
N GLY A 19 0.52 5.77 0.62
CA GLY A 19 1.20 4.48 0.52
C GLY A 19 1.46 4.04 -0.92
N ASP A 20 0.52 4.27 -1.84
CA ASP A 20 0.72 4.04 -3.28
C ASP A 20 1.89 4.87 -3.82
N ALA A 21 1.94 6.15 -3.49
CA ALA A 21 3.03 7.04 -3.89
C ALA A 21 4.40 6.57 -3.35
N VAL A 22 4.45 6.13 -2.09
CA VAL A 22 5.69 5.62 -1.47
C VAL A 22 6.10 4.27 -2.07
N LEU A 23 5.15 3.36 -2.32
CA LEU A 23 5.41 2.09 -3.01
C LEU A 23 6.01 2.33 -4.39
N ARG A 24 5.43 3.27 -5.15
CA ARG A 24 5.97 3.67 -6.45
C ARG A 24 7.39 4.20 -6.36
N LEU A 25 7.67 5.08 -5.41
CA LEU A 25 9.02 5.61 -5.20
C LEU A 25 10.03 4.49 -4.92
N ILE A 26 9.69 3.54 -4.05
CA ILE A 26 10.54 2.40 -3.71
C ILE A 26 10.83 1.56 -4.97
N LEU A 27 9.80 1.16 -5.71
CA LEU A 27 9.97 0.33 -6.90
C LEU A 27 10.76 1.03 -8.01
N VAL A 28 10.53 2.33 -8.22
CA VAL A 28 11.30 3.13 -9.20
C VAL A 28 12.76 3.25 -8.79
N LYS A 29 13.02 3.53 -7.50
CA LYS A 29 14.38 3.66 -6.98
C LYS A 29 15.15 2.33 -7.08
N ASP A 30 14.53 1.23 -6.68
CA ASP A 30 15.14 -0.10 -6.70
C ASP A 30 15.43 -0.55 -8.13
N GLY A 31 14.48 -0.35 -9.06
CA GLY A 31 14.69 -0.64 -10.47
C GLY A 31 15.77 0.23 -11.13
N TYR A 32 15.85 1.51 -10.75
CA TYR A 32 16.95 2.39 -11.18
C TYR A 32 18.31 1.89 -10.70
N GLN A 33 18.41 1.49 -9.42
CA GLN A 33 19.63 0.93 -8.83
C GLN A 33 20.02 -0.41 -9.48
N ALA A 34 19.04 -1.17 -9.95
CA ALA A 34 19.24 -2.41 -10.71
C ALA A 34 19.62 -2.16 -12.19
N HIS A 35 19.80 -0.91 -12.62
CA HIS A 35 20.03 -0.53 -14.02
C HIS A 35 18.95 -1.04 -14.99
N ALA A 36 17.72 -1.22 -14.50
CA ALA A 36 16.61 -1.66 -15.33
C ALA A 36 16.17 -0.54 -16.30
N THR A 37 15.63 -0.94 -17.43
CA THR A 37 15.03 -0.01 -18.38
C THR A 37 13.76 0.60 -17.80
N ARG A 38 13.38 1.79 -18.28
CA ARG A 38 12.11 2.43 -17.91
C ARG A 38 10.90 1.52 -18.15
N GLY A 39 10.92 0.70 -19.21
CA GLY A 39 9.86 -0.28 -19.50
C GLY A 39 9.74 -1.31 -18.39
N GLN A 40 10.85 -1.96 -18.03
CA GLN A 40 10.88 -2.93 -16.93
C GLN A 40 10.43 -2.35 -15.58
N ILE A 41 10.78 -1.09 -15.30
CA ILE A 41 10.33 -0.39 -14.08
C ILE A 41 8.82 -0.20 -14.10
N ASN A 42 8.26 0.28 -15.21
CA ASN A 42 6.82 0.47 -15.35
C ASN A 42 6.05 -0.85 -15.30
N ASP A 43 6.57 -1.91 -15.92
CA ASP A 43 5.95 -3.24 -15.91
C ASP A 43 5.96 -3.84 -14.51
N THR A 44 7.08 -3.72 -13.79
CA THR A 44 7.20 -4.19 -12.40
C THR A 44 6.25 -3.44 -11.48
N HIS A 45 6.22 -2.10 -11.59
CA HIS A 45 5.27 -1.28 -10.86
C HIS A 45 3.82 -1.70 -11.15
N SER A 46 3.46 -1.83 -12.43
CA SER A 46 2.09 -2.17 -12.84
C SER A 46 1.68 -3.56 -12.39
N GLY A 47 2.61 -4.51 -12.30
CA GLY A 47 2.36 -5.83 -11.73
C GLY A 47 2.18 -5.79 -10.21
N LYS A 48 3.17 -5.25 -9.50
CA LYS A 48 3.26 -5.29 -8.02
C LYS A 48 2.29 -4.35 -7.31
N ALA A 49 1.96 -3.21 -7.91
CA ALA A 49 1.03 -2.22 -7.37
C ALA A 49 -0.37 -2.30 -8.01
N SER A 50 -0.68 -3.38 -8.75
CA SER A 50 -2.05 -3.56 -9.26
C SER A 50 -3.02 -3.89 -8.13
N ASN A 51 -4.24 -3.37 -8.20
CA ASN A 51 -5.30 -3.69 -7.25
C ASN A 51 -5.50 -5.21 -7.09
N ALA A 52 -5.44 -5.97 -8.17
CA ALA A 52 -5.59 -7.43 -8.12
C ALA A 52 -4.46 -8.10 -7.32
N PHE A 53 -3.21 -7.67 -7.52
CA PHE A 53 -2.07 -8.23 -6.79
C PHE A 53 -2.12 -7.82 -5.32
N LEU A 54 -2.37 -6.55 -5.02
CA LEU A 54 -2.47 -6.04 -3.66
C LEU A 54 -3.62 -6.70 -2.89
N ALA A 55 -4.80 -6.86 -3.52
CA ALA A 55 -5.92 -7.58 -2.92
C ALA A 55 -5.54 -9.02 -2.56
N ARG A 56 -4.94 -9.74 -3.51
CA ARG A 56 -4.47 -11.12 -3.29
C ARG A 56 -3.51 -11.20 -2.11
N ILE A 57 -2.50 -10.33 -2.05
CA ILE A 57 -1.54 -10.31 -0.93
C ILE A 57 -2.24 -9.99 0.40
N GLY A 58 -3.13 -8.99 0.41
CA GLY A 58 -3.86 -8.60 1.62
C GLY A 58 -4.72 -9.72 2.20
N PHE A 59 -5.45 -10.45 1.34
CA PHE A 59 -6.19 -11.65 1.76
C PHE A 59 -5.27 -12.78 2.20
N GLN A 60 -4.16 -13.03 1.51
CA GLN A 60 -3.19 -14.06 1.92
C GLN A 60 -2.56 -13.77 3.30
N LYS A 61 -2.36 -12.50 3.64
CA LYS A 61 -1.90 -12.08 4.97
C LYS A 61 -3.05 -11.99 6.00
N GLY A 62 -4.30 -12.19 5.57
CA GLY A 62 -5.49 -12.22 6.42
C GLY A 62 -5.87 -10.86 7.01
N PHE A 63 -5.63 -9.77 6.26
CA PHE A 63 -5.95 -8.40 6.68
C PHE A 63 -7.44 -8.09 6.74
N ASP A 64 -8.27 -8.89 6.07
CA ASP A 64 -9.73 -8.82 6.12
C ASP A 64 -10.27 -8.94 7.55
N ARG A 65 -9.59 -9.71 8.39
CA ARG A 65 -9.95 -9.92 9.80
C ARG A 65 -9.75 -8.67 10.68
N TYR A 66 -9.00 -7.69 10.19
CA TYR A 66 -8.70 -6.45 10.92
C TYR A 66 -9.44 -5.23 10.34
N LEU A 67 -10.30 -5.44 9.33
CA LEU A 67 -11.07 -4.38 8.71
C LEU A 67 -12.43 -4.21 9.38
N TYR A 68 -12.72 -2.97 9.81
CA TYR A 68 -14.05 -2.56 10.23
C TYR A 68 -14.90 -2.27 8.99
N VAL A 69 -15.62 -3.29 8.52
CA VAL A 69 -16.60 -3.15 7.44
C VAL A 69 -17.97 -2.80 8.02
N ASN A 70 -18.74 -1.97 7.30
CA ASN A 70 -20.12 -1.69 7.70
C ASN A 70 -20.94 -3.01 7.61
N PRO A 71 -21.61 -3.44 8.69
CA PRO A 71 -22.43 -4.66 8.68
C PRO A 71 -23.49 -4.69 7.57
N SER A 72 -23.96 -3.52 7.11
CA SER A 72 -24.92 -3.41 6.00
C SER A 72 -24.35 -3.84 4.64
N GLN A 73 -23.03 -3.98 4.51
CA GLN A 73 -22.34 -4.47 3.31
C GLN A 73 -22.18 -6.00 3.32
N GLY A 74 -22.85 -6.71 4.24
CA GLY A 74 -22.84 -8.18 4.28
C GLY A 74 -21.56 -8.80 4.86
N GLY A 75 -20.68 -7.98 5.46
CA GLY A 75 -19.48 -8.45 6.16
C GLY A 75 -18.33 -8.89 5.25
N THR A 76 -18.46 -8.80 3.93
CA THR A 76 -17.42 -9.16 2.97
C THR A 76 -16.55 -7.95 2.59
N VAL A 77 -15.23 -8.18 2.57
CA VAL A 77 -14.26 -7.20 2.06
C VAL A 77 -14.13 -7.40 0.55
N SER A 78 -14.28 -6.33 -0.23
CA SER A 78 -14.03 -6.39 -1.68
C SER A 78 -12.54 -6.29 -2.00
N ASP A 79 -12.12 -6.80 -3.16
CA ASP A 79 -10.74 -6.67 -3.64
C ASP A 79 -10.25 -5.23 -3.64
N LYS A 80 -11.12 -4.27 -4.02
CA LYS A 80 -10.76 -2.85 -4.02
C LYS A 80 -10.48 -2.33 -2.60
N VAL A 81 -11.31 -2.71 -1.63
CA VAL A 81 -11.09 -2.35 -0.22
C VAL A 81 -9.81 -3.00 0.29
N MET A 82 -9.57 -4.27 -0.06
CA MET A 82 -8.35 -4.96 0.35
C MET A 82 -7.08 -4.33 -0.24
N ALA A 83 -7.08 -4.02 -1.54
CA ALA A 83 -5.96 -3.36 -2.19
C ALA A 83 -5.63 -2.01 -1.54
N THR A 84 -6.65 -1.17 -1.35
CA THR A 84 -6.50 0.13 -0.68
C THR A 84 -6.17 0.01 0.81
N THR A 85 -6.44 -1.13 1.44
CA THR A 85 -5.99 -1.44 2.81
C THR A 85 -4.49 -1.69 2.83
N VAL A 86 -3.96 -2.48 1.89
CA VAL A 86 -2.52 -2.73 1.78
C VAL A 86 -1.76 -1.42 1.55
N GLU A 87 -2.24 -0.58 0.63
CA GLU A 87 -1.67 0.76 0.42
C GLU A 87 -1.74 1.60 1.69
N ALA A 88 -2.88 1.59 2.40
CA ALA A 88 -3.04 2.36 3.63
C ALA A 88 -2.08 1.91 4.74
N ILE A 89 -1.77 0.62 4.83
CA ILE A 89 -0.75 0.10 5.76
C ILE A 89 0.62 0.69 5.43
N LEU A 90 1.00 0.73 4.14
CA LEU A 90 2.27 1.34 3.72
C LEU A 90 2.32 2.83 4.06
N GLY A 91 1.23 3.56 3.82
CA GLY A 91 1.11 4.97 4.21
C GLY A 91 1.17 5.18 5.73
N ALA A 92 0.53 4.30 6.51
CA ALA A 92 0.57 4.34 7.97
C ALA A 92 1.99 4.12 8.50
N VAL A 93 2.71 3.11 7.98
CA VAL A 93 4.11 2.84 8.34
C VAL A 93 5.01 4.02 7.99
N TYR A 94 4.79 4.67 6.84
CA TYR A 94 5.53 5.86 6.47
C TYR A 94 5.37 6.97 7.52
N ILE A 95 4.14 7.28 7.93
CA ILE A 95 3.88 8.32 8.94
C ILE A 95 4.39 7.92 10.33
N ASP A 96 4.12 6.69 10.77
CA ASP A 96 4.49 6.19 12.11
C ASP A 96 6.01 6.13 12.31
N SER A 97 6.75 5.84 11.23
CA SER A 97 8.22 5.82 11.24
C SER A 97 8.88 7.19 11.12
N GLY A 98 8.12 8.29 11.14
CA GLY A 98 8.65 9.64 10.94
C GLY A 98 9.13 9.86 9.50
N GLU A 99 8.37 9.38 8.52
CA GLU A 99 8.63 9.51 7.09
C GLU A 99 9.85 8.71 6.59
N ASN A 100 10.16 7.59 7.25
CA ASN A 100 11.31 6.76 6.92
C ASN A 100 10.99 5.75 5.80
N ILE A 101 11.49 6.03 4.59
CA ILE A 101 11.32 5.15 3.42
C ILE A 101 11.88 3.73 3.67
N GLN A 102 12.93 3.55 4.47
CA GLN A 102 13.49 2.21 4.72
C GLN A 102 12.59 1.35 5.62
N ALA A 103 11.84 1.98 6.53
CA ALA A 103 10.83 1.27 7.31
C ALA A 103 9.74 0.72 6.39
N VAL A 104 9.25 1.54 5.45
CA VAL A 104 8.27 1.11 4.45
C VAL A 104 8.84 0.03 3.54
N ARG A 105 10.11 0.17 3.10
CA ARG A 105 10.79 -0.83 2.25
C ARG A 105 10.87 -2.20 2.92
N SER A 106 11.08 -2.24 4.24
CA SER A 106 11.10 -3.49 5.01
C SER A 106 9.72 -4.19 4.97
N VAL A 107 8.64 -3.41 5.09
CA VAL A 107 7.27 -3.92 4.97
C VAL A 107 6.93 -4.34 3.54
N VAL A 108 7.36 -3.57 2.53
CA VAL A 108 7.23 -3.92 1.10
C VAL A 108 7.89 -5.27 0.80
N ALA A 109 9.06 -5.55 1.38
CA ALA A 109 9.72 -6.85 1.26
C ALA A 109 8.92 -7.98 1.93
N GLU A 110 8.46 -7.78 3.16
CA GLU A 110 7.63 -8.76 3.89
C GLU A 110 6.29 -9.08 3.19
N LEU A 111 5.72 -8.10 2.50
CA LEU A 111 4.51 -8.26 1.71
C LEU A 111 4.77 -8.87 0.32
N GLY A 112 6.01 -9.15 -0.06
CA GLY A 112 6.36 -9.69 -1.40
C GLY A 112 6.15 -8.68 -2.54
N LEU A 113 6.10 -7.40 -2.21
CA LEU A 113 5.92 -6.28 -3.14
C LEU A 113 7.24 -5.73 -3.68
N ALA A 114 8.37 -6.12 -3.08
CA ALA A 114 9.70 -5.62 -3.46
C ALA A 114 10.08 -5.90 -4.92
N TRP A 115 11.04 -5.11 -5.42
CA TRP A 115 11.65 -5.30 -6.72
C TRP A 115 12.17 -6.75 -6.85
N PRO A 116 11.87 -7.47 -7.95
CA PRO A 116 12.37 -8.82 -8.14
C PRO A 116 13.90 -8.81 -8.30
N ALA A 117 14.57 -9.71 -7.57
CA ALA A 117 16.01 -9.93 -7.68
C ALA A 117 16.39 -10.49 -9.06
#